data_AF-J9E289-F1
#
_entry.id   AF-J9E289-F1
#
_cell.length_a   1.000
_cell.length_b   1.000
_cell.length_c   1.000
_cell.angle_alpha   90.00
_cell.angle_beta   90.00
_cell.angle_gamma   90.00
#
_symmetry.space_group_name_H-M   'P 1'
#
loop_
_entity.id
_entity.type
_entity.pdbx_description
1 polymer ?
#
loop_
_entity_poly.entity_id
_entity_poly.type
_entity_poly.pdbx_seq_one_letter_code
_entity_poly.pdbx_strand_id
1 'polypeptide(L)'
;MQGSGMFLTMRPEAYPDLDTIAVTGNSIGDLAGSNIFGRNVTHRFVSLVNLSDNAISAIDSYTFRALPAVEYFYLHDNAIKRIGADPFRPVFFFQIEFS
;
A
#
# COMPACT_ATOMS: atom_id res chain seq x y z
N MET A 1 2.37 -12.97 -13.70
CA MET A 1 1.18 -12.20 -13.31
C MET A 1 1.66 -11.24 -12.24
N GLN A 2 1.56 -9.91 -12.42
CA GLN A 2 1.97 -8.94 -11.39
C GLN A 2 1.17 -9.24 -10.11
N GLY A 3 1.88 -9.43 -8.99
CA GLY A 3 1.27 -9.93 -7.74
C GLY A 3 0.25 -8.97 -7.11
N SER A 4 0.23 -7.70 -7.55
CA SER A 4 -0.68 -6.66 -7.03
C SER A 4 -2.16 -6.84 -7.42
N GLY A 5 -2.50 -7.75 -8.34
CA GLY A 5 -3.88 -7.94 -8.80
C GLY A 5 -4.88 -8.27 -7.68
N MET A 6 -4.42 -8.88 -6.57
CA MET A 6 -5.23 -9.19 -5.39
C MET A 6 -5.84 -7.94 -4.72
N PHE A 7 -5.20 -6.78 -4.80
CA PHE A 7 -5.72 -5.56 -4.17
C PHE A 7 -6.97 -5.03 -4.89
N LEU A 8 -7.17 -5.38 -6.17
CA LEU A 8 -8.33 -4.94 -6.94
C LEU A 8 -9.65 -5.55 -6.44
N THR A 9 -9.58 -6.67 -5.72
CA THR A 9 -10.74 -7.34 -5.11
C THR A 9 -11.01 -6.86 -3.69
N MET A 10 -10.07 -6.14 -3.06
CA MET A 10 -10.24 -5.56 -1.72
C MET A 10 -10.98 -4.23 -1.80
N ARG A 11 -12.30 -4.31 -1.87
CA ARG A 11 -13.20 -3.17 -2.10
C ARG A 11 -13.92 -2.75 -0.81
N PRO A 12 -14.07 -1.44 -0.52
CA PRO A 12 -14.81 -0.97 0.64
C PRO A 12 -16.27 -1.45 0.67
N GLU A 13 -16.88 -1.70 -0.49
CA GLU A 13 -18.24 -2.23 -0.57
C GLU A 13 -18.37 -3.66 0.00
N ALA A 14 -17.29 -4.45 -0.08
CA ALA A 14 -17.23 -5.80 0.47
C ALA A 14 -16.67 -5.83 1.90
N TYR A 15 -15.77 -4.90 2.22
CA TYR A 15 -15.10 -4.81 3.51
C TYR A 15 -15.19 -3.37 4.05
N PRO A 16 -16.38 -2.92 4.48
CA PRO A 16 -16.60 -1.53 4.87
C PRO A 16 -15.83 -1.12 6.12
N ASP A 17 -15.57 -2.08 7.01
CA ASP A 17 -14.89 -1.87 8.30
C ASP A 17 -13.45 -2.39 8.28
N LEU A 18 -12.85 -2.52 7.10
CA LEU A 18 -11.47 -2.98 6.97
C LEU A 18 -10.53 -1.96 7.63
N ASP A 19 -9.85 -2.41 8.68
CA ASP A 19 -8.88 -1.61 9.43
C ASP A 19 -7.43 -2.01 9.13
N THR A 20 -7.18 -3.32 9.01
CA THR A 20 -5.84 -3.87 8.86
C THR A 20 -5.70 -4.62 7.54
N ILE A 21 -4.65 -4.30 6.79
CA ILE A 21 -4.23 -5.03 5.60
C ILE A 21 -2.86 -5.65 5.88
N ALA A 22 -2.79 -6.97 5.91
CA ALA A 22 -1.54 -7.72 6.03
C ALA A 22 -1.37 -8.63 4.83
N VAL A 23 -0.40 -8.32 3.98
CA VAL A 23 0.01 -9.13 2.83
C VAL A 23 1.53 -9.21 2.89
N THR A 24 2.08 -10.38 3.22
CA THR A 24 3.53 -10.55 3.38
C THR A 24 3.99 -11.86 2.72
N GLY A 25 5.27 -11.95 2.38
CA GLY A 25 5.87 -13.15 1.77
C GLY A 25 5.46 -13.39 0.32
N ASN A 26 5.17 -12.34 -0.46
CA ASN A 26 4.78 -12.47 -1.87
C ASN A 26 5.82 -11.83 -2.82
N SER A 27 5.48 -11.79 -4.11
CA SER A 27 6.29 -11.14 -5.15
C SER A 27 5.46 -10.10 -5.89
N ILE A 28 5.16 -8.99 -5.21
CA ILE A 28 4.27 -7.94 -5.70
C ILE A 28 4.94 -7.15 -6.84
N GLY A 29 6.21 -6.77 -6.67
CA GLY A 29 7.00 -6.07 -7.69
C GLY A 29 6.76 -4.55 -7.75
N ASP A 30 6.71 -3.99 -8.95
CA ASP A 30 6.56 -2.53 -9.15
C ASP A 30 5.11 -2.11 -8.86
N LEU A 31 4.93 -1.16 -7.92
CA LEU A 31 3.63 -0.60 -7.56
C LEU A 31 3.46 0.88 -7.97
N ALA A 32 4.42 1.46 -8.67
CA ALA A 32 4.33 2.84 -9.10
C ALA A 32 3.37 3.01 -10.29
N GLY A 33 2.94 4.24 -10.52
CA GLY A 33 2.15 4.66 -11.68
C GLY A 33 0.64 4.51 -11.52
N SER A 34 0.16 3.80 -10.49
CA SER A 34 -1.27 3.68 -10.23
C SER A 34 -1.59 3.35 -8.77
N ASN A 35 -2.81 3.66 -8.36
CA ASN A 35 -3.34 3.22 -7.06
C ASN A 35 -3.54 1.70 -7.07
N ILE A 36 -3.02 1.02 -6.05
CA ILE A 36 -3.02 -0.45 -5.97
C ILE A 36 -4.43 -1.06 -5.91
N PHE A 37 -5.42 -0.32 -5.43
CA PHE A 37 -6.82 -0.77 -5.38
C PHE A 37 -7.62 -0.41 -6.65
N GLY A 38 -6.97 0.16 -7.67
CA GLY A 38 -7.60 0.58 -8.91
C GLY A 38 -8.19 1.99 -8.85
N ARG A 39 -9.09 2.32 -9.78
CA ARG A 39 -9.68 3.67 -9.90
C ARG A 39 -10.83 3.87 -8.93
N ASN A 40 -10.97 5.08 -8.39
CA ASN A 40 -12.08 5.51 -7.54
C ASN A 40 -12.29 4.63 -6.29
N VAL A 41 -11.19 4.16 -5.68
CA VAL A 41 -11.24 3.44 -4.40
C VAL A 41 -10.65 4.29 -3.29
N THR A 42 -11.29 4.27 -2.12
CA THR A 42 -10.77 4.87 -0.90
C THR A 42 -11.20 4.03 0.29
N HIS A 43 -10.21 3.51 1.01
CA HIS A 43 -10.37 2.81 2.28
C HIS A 43 -10.20 3.82 3.40
N ARG A 44 -11.32 4.30 3.96
CA ARG A 44 -11.33 5.42 4.92
C ARG A 44 -10.87 5.06 6.33
N PHE A 45 -10.85 3.77 6.65
CA PHE A 45 -10.64 3.28 8.01
C PHE A 45 -9.41 2.39 8.15
N VAL A 46 -8.68 2.12 7.06
CA VAL A 46 -7.46 1.31 7.15
C VAL A 46 -6.37 2.12 7.86
N SER A 47 -6.04 1.69 9.07
CA SER A 47 -5.04 2.30 9.94
C SER A 47 -3.69 1.60 9.85
N LEU A 48 -3.67 0.29 9.56
CA LEU A 48 -2.46 -0.51 9.50
C LEU A 48 -2.30 -1.21 8.16
N VAL A 49 -1.15 -1.01 7.52
CA VAL A 49 -0.76 -1.70 6.30
C VAL A 49 0.59 -2.37 6.50
N ASN A 50 0.60 -3.70 6.44
CA ASN A 50 1.82 -4.48 6.40
C ASN A 50 2.00 -5.10 5.01
N LEU A 51 3.00 -4.57 4.29
CA LEU A 51 3.45 -5.05 2.99
C LEU A 51 4.92 -5.49 3.04
N SER A 52 5.42 -5.94 4.19
CA SER A 52 6.78 -6.44 4.29
C SER A 52 7.01 -7.73 3.50
N ASP A 53 8.26 -7.98 3.13
CA ASP A 53 8.66 -9.20 2.42
C ASP A 53 7.84 -9.47 1.14
N ASN A 54 7.74 -8.47 0.26
CA ASN A 54 6.94 -8.59 -0.97
C ASN A 54 7.71 -8.29 -2.27
N ALA A 55 9.03 -8.14 -2.19
CA ALA A 55 9.86 -7.73 -3.32
C ALA A 55 9.35 -6.47 -4.04
N ILE A 56 8.72 -5.53 -3.32
CA ILE A 56 8.24 -4.27 -3.89
C ILE A 56 9.45 -3.49 -4.38
N SER A 57 9.46 -3.09 -5.64
CA SER A 57 10.63 -2.46 -6.28
C SER A 57 10.49 -0.95 -6.45
N ALA A 58 9.25 -0.44 -6.53
CA ALA A 58 8.99 0.98 -6.67
C ALA A 58 7.61 1.39 -6.15
N ILE A 59 7.52 2.62 -5.64
CA ILE A 59 6.31 3.29 -5.15
C ILE A 59 6.31 4.77 -5.56
N ASP A 60 5.14 5.40 -5.65
CA ASP A 60 4.97 6.84 -5.90
C ASP A 60 3.69 7.41 -5.25
N SER A 61 3.41 8.70 -5.48
CA SER A 61 2.22 9.40 -4.94
C SER A 61 0.87 8.81 -5.33
N TYR A 62 0.80 7.93 -6.32
CA TYR A 62 -0.43 7.24 -6.70
C TYR A 62 -0.60 5.92 -5.96
N THR A 63 0.50 5.22 -5.68
CA THR A 63 0.54 3.87 -5.10
C THR A 63 -0.43 3.69 -3.93
N PHE A 64 -0.34 4.54 -2.91
CA PHE A 64 -1.12 4.40 -1.66
C PHE A 64 -2.23 5.45 -1.51
N ARG A 65 -2.66 6.08 -2.60
CA ARG A 65 -3.63 7.18 -2.57
C ARG A 65 -5.00 6.80 -1.99
N ALA A 66 -5.37 5.52 -2.06
CA ALA A 66 -6.62 5.03 -1.48
C ALA A 66 -6.61 4.89 0.05
N LEU A 67 -5.47 5.15 0.72
CA LEU A 67 -5.26 4.84 2.13
C LEU A 67 -4.98 6.11 2.96
N PRO A 68 -5.93 7.07 3.04
CA PRO A 68 -5.69 8.37 3.67
C PRO A 68 -5.59 8.33 5.21
N ALA A 69 -6.00 7.23 5.85
CA ALA A 69 -6.08 7.09 7.30
C ALA A 69 -5.00 6.17 7.89
N VAL A 70 -4.01 5.76 7.09
CA VAL A 70 -2.95 4.87 7.58
C VAL A 70 -2.12 5.58 8.64
N GLU A 71 -1.80 4.87 9.71
CA GLU A 71 -0.95 5.32 10.81
C GLU A 71 0.31 4.45 10.88
N TYR A 72 0.17 3.16 10.60
CA TYR A 72 1.25 2.17 10.64
C TYR A 72 1.47 1.56 9.27
N PHE A 73 2.69 1.68 8.75
CA PHE A 73 3.02 1.15 7.44
C PHE A 73 4.37 0.45 7.41
N TYR A 74 4.30 -0.88 7.31
CA TYR A 74 5.47 -1.74 7.24
C TYR A 74 5.80 -2.06 5.79
N LEU A 75 6.98 -1.61 5.35
CA LEU A 75 7.54 -1.85 4.01
C LEU A 75 8.94 -2.49 4.07
N HIS A 76 9.38 -2.94 5.25
CA HIS A 76 10.67 -3.62 5.44
C HIS A 76 10.76 -4.92 4.61
N ASP A 77 11.98 -5.41 4.40
CA ASP A 77 12.24 -6.62 3.59
C ASP A 77 11.69 -6.55 2.15
N ASN A 78 11.61 -5.34 1.59
CA ASN A 78 11.33 -5.15 0.17
C ASN A 78 12.58 -4.75 -0.62
N ALA A 79 12.43 -4.61 -1.93
CA ALA A 79 13.51 -4.26 -2.86
C ALA A 79 13.35 -2.84 -3.41
N ILE A 80 12.82 -1.90 -2.60
CA ILE A 80 12.45 -0.56 -3.06
C ILE A 80 13.70 0.20 -3.48
N LYS A 81 13.84 0.43 -4.78
CA LYS A 81 14.97 1.18 -5.38
C LYS A 81 14.53 2.50 -6.00
N ARG A 82 13.23 2.66 -6.27
CA ARG A 82 12.66 3.84 -6.90
C ARG A 82 11.49 4.37 -6.07
N ILE A 83 11.65 5.60 -5.60
CA ILE A 83 10.61 6.33 -4.88
C ILE A 83 10.25 7.56 -5.72
N GLY A 84 9.01 7.64 -6.17
CA GLY A 84 8.47 8.80 -6.88
C GLY A 84 8.18 9.97 -5.93
N ALA A 85 7.62 11.06 -6.47
CA ALA A 85 7.26 12.21 -5.64
C ALA A 85 6.18 11.85 -4.60
N ASP A 86 6.38 12.31 -3.37
CA ASP A 86 5.48 12.23 -2.21
C ASP A 86 4.64 10.94 -2.10
N PRO A 87 5.27 9.75 -2.01
CA PRO A 87 4.56 8.46 -1.96
C PRO A 87 3.63 8.33 -0.75
N PHE A 88 3.88 9.13 0.30
CA PHE A 88 3.14 9.15 1.55
C PHE A 88 2.37 10.46 1.77
N ARG A 89 2.22 11.32 0.76
CA ARG A 89 1.43 12.57 0.86
C ARG A 89 0.04 12.41 1.49
N PRO A 90 -0.69 11.30 1.26
CA PRO A 90 -2.00 11.10 1.88
C PRO A 90 -1.97 10.83 3.38
N VAL A 91 -0.81 10.52 3.95
CA VAL A 91 -0.65 9.94 5.29
C VAL A 91 -0.18 11.02 6.26
N PHE A 92 -1.08 11.53 7.10
CA PHE A 92 -0.84 12.73 7.91
C PHE A 92 -0.08 12.49 9.22
N PHE A 93 0.06 11.24 9.68
CA PHE A 93 0.87 10.86 10.84
C PHE A 93 1.60 9.55 10.52
N PHE A 94 2.93 9.58 10.47
CA PHE A 94 3.72 8.46 9.95
C PHE A 94 4.94 8.19 10.83
N GLN A 95 5.02 6.97 11.38
CA GLN A 95 6.24 6.41 11.95
C GLN A 95 6.72 5.28 11.02
N ILE A 96 7.87 5.48 10.36
CA ILE A 96 8.53 4.42 9.61
C ILE A 96 9.57 3.76 10.50
N GLU A 97 9.44 2.46 10.73
CA GLU A 97 10.53 1.64 11.24
C GLU A 97 11.32 1.11 10.05
N PHE A 98 12.51 1.69 9.82
CA PHE A 98 13.52 1.08 8.95
C PHE A 98 14.33 0.11 9.80
N SER A 99 14.20 -1.19 9.52
CA SER A 99 15.19 -2.20 9.93
C SER A 99 16.23 -2.37 8.84
#